data_AF-A0A0N7Z5S2-F1
#
_entry.id   AF-A0A0N7Z5S2-F1
#
_cell.length_a   1.000
_cell.length_b   1.000
_cell.length_c   1.000
_cell.angle_alpha   90.00
_cell.angle_beta   90.00
_cell.angle_gamma   90.00
#
_symmetry.space_group_name_H-M   'P 1'
#
loop_
_entity.id
_entity.type
_entity.pdbx_description
1 polymer ?
#
loop_
_entity_poly.entity_id
_entity_poly.type
_entity_poly.pdbx_seq_one_letter_code
_entity_poly.pdbx_strand_id
1 'polypeptide(L)'
;MKVKGILRGNTIELLEQVENLPSGSEITIEIVGSHPLSHLTPEERQTLINEKLGGWKDDPNLDQIFADIDQERHLYRGRQTDSFDD
;
A
#
# COMPACT_ATOMS: atom_id res chain seq x y z
N MET A 1 0.11 7.06 29.30
CA MET A 1 0.04 5.73 29.94
C MET A 1 -0.45 4.73 28.89
N LYS A 2 0.11 3.52 28.79
CA LYS A 2 -0.38 2.47 27.88
C LYS A 2 -0.98 1.35 28.73
N VAL A 3 -2.29 1.12 28.61
CA VAL A 3 -3.03 0.09 29.36
C VAL A 3 -3.38 -1.05 28.42
N LYS A 4 -3.19 -2.30 28.87
CA LYS A 4 -3.56 -3.47 28.08
C LYS A 4 -5.05 -3.77 28.21
N GLY A 5 -5.68 -4.13 27.11
CA GLY A 5 -7.07 -4.57 27.07
C GLY A 5 -7.28 -5.77 26.16
N ILE A 6 -8.45 -6.39 26.27
CA ILE A 6 -8.90 -7.51 25.43
C ILE A 6 -10.16 -7.08 24.67
N LEU A 7 -10.19 -7.36 23.37
CA LEU A 7 -11.40 -7.20 22.56
C LEU A 7 -12.33 -8.40 22.79
N ARG A 8 -13.54 -8.16 23.28
CA ARG A 8 -14.62 -9.15 23.36
C ARG A 8 -15.79 -8.69 22.50
N GLY A 9 -15.95 -9.34 21.34
CA GLY A 9 -16.93 -8.91 20.35
C GLY A 9 -16.61 -7.49 19.86
N ASN A 10 -17.44 -6.52 20.24
CA ASN A 10 -17.27 -5.11 19.87
C ASN A 10 -16.88 -4.22 21.06
N THR A 11 -16.51 -4.82 22.20
CA THR A 11 -16.18 -4.11 23.44
C THR A 11 -14.72 -4.34 23.80
N ILE A 12 -14.02 -3.28 24.21
CA ILE A 12 -12.64 -3.37 24.74
C ILE A 12 -12.73 -3.39 26.28
N GLU A 13 -12.28 -4.48 26.88
CA GLU A 13 -12.14 -4.61 28.33
C GLU A 13 -10.71 -4.26 28.74
N LEU A 14 -10.53 -3.32 29.67
CA LEU A 14 -9.22 -3.02 30.24
C LEU A 14 -8.89 -4.05 31.32
N LEU A 15 -7.67 -4.58 31.30
CA LEU A 15 -7.23 -5.59 32.28
C LEU A 15 -6.75 -4.97 33.59
N GLU A 16 -6.45 -3.69 33.58
CA GLU A 16 -5.93 -2.94 34.72
C GLU A 16 -6.98 -1.91 35.16
N GLN A 17 -7.18 -1.77 36.47
CA GLN A 17 -8.00 -0.68 36.99
C GLN A 17 -7.29 0.64 36.72
N VAL A 18 -7.99 1.55 36.05
CA VAL A 18 -7.47 2.89 35.79
C VAL A 18 -7.77 3.76 37.00
N GLU A 19 -6.94 3.63 38.02
CA GLU A 19 -7.01 4.48 39.21
C GLU A 19 -6.54 5.90 38.85
N ASN A 20 -7.23 6.92 39.37
CA ASN A 20 -6.94 8.36 39.20
C ASN A 20 -7.29 9.03 37.86
N LEU A 21 -8.20 8.49 37.02
CA LEU A 21 -8.83 9.34 35.99
C LEU A 21 -9.98 10.15 36.59
N PRO A 22 -9.97 11.49 36.49
CA PRO A 22 -11.11 12.30 36.85
C PRO A 22 -12.32 11.97 35.96
N SER A 23 -13.52 12.04 36.53
CA SER A 23 -14.77 11.85 35.77
C SER A 23 -14.83 12.83 34.59
N GLY A 24 -15.18 12.33 33.40
CA GLY A 24 -15.24 13.12 32.17
C GLY A 24 -13.93 13.23 31.39
N SER A 25 -12.89 12.51 31.81
CA SER A 25 -11.63 12.43 31.05
C SER A 25 -11.83 11.80 29.67
N GLU A 26 -11.26 12.43 28.64
CA GLU A 26 -11.19 11.88 27.29
C GLU A 26 -10.15 10.76 27.22
N ILE A 27 -10.50 9.65 26.58
CA ILE A 27 -9.63 8.48 26.41
C ILE A 27 -9.43 8.24 24.92
N THR A 28 -8.18 8.30 24.46
CA THR A 28 -7.80 7.97 23.08
C THR A 28 -7.25 6.55 23.03
N ILE A 29 -7.84 5.71 22.18
CA ILE A 29 -7.39 4.33 21.96
C ILE A 29 -6.64 4.30 20.62
N GLU A 30 -5.34 4.04 20.67
CA GLU A 30 -4.51 3.83 19.49
C GLU A 30 -4.45 2.34 19.16
N ILE A 31 -5.18 1.93 18.13
CA ILE A 31 -5.09 0.58 17.57
C ILE A 31 -3.99 0.61 16.51
N VAL A 32 -2.78 0.24 16.90
CA VAL A 32 -1.70 0.04 15.94
C VAL A 32 -1.97 -1.27 15.21
N GLY A 33 -2.70 -1.19 14.10
CA GLY A 33 -2.91 -2.33 13.21
C GLY A 33 -1.55 -2.88 12.80
N SER A 34 -1.34 -4.17 13.02
CA SER A 34 -0.17 -4.83 12.46
C SER A 34 -0.30 -4.77 10.93
N HIS A 35 0.81 -4.56 10.21
CA HIS A 35 0.80 -4.50 8.74
C HIS A 35 -0.09 -5.64 8.19
N PRO A 36 -0.88 -5.46 7.13
CA PRO A 36 -1.77 -6.53 6.63
C PRO A 36 -1.05 -7.85 6.27
N LEU A 37 0.27 -7.87 6.24
CA LEU A 37 1.13 -9.04 5.96
C LEU A 37 1.97 -9.45 7.17
N SER A 38 1.68 -8.91 8.35
CA SER A 38 2.40 -9.19 9.61
C SER A 38 2.08 -10.56 10.19
N HIS A 39 0.99 -11.18 9.71
CA HIS A 39 0.62 -12.56 10.02
C HIS A 39 1.37 -13.58 9.16
N LEU A 40 2.10 -13.12 8.13
CA LEU A 40 2.85 -13.98 7.21
C LEU A 40 4.31 -14.09 7.65
N THR A 41 4.92 -15.26 7.46
CA THR A 41 6.37 -15.40 7.58
C THR A 41 7.08 -14.60 6.47
N PRO A 42 8.38 -14.30 6.63
CA PRO A 42 9.15 -13.68 5.56
C PRO A 42 9.09 -14.44 4.23
N GLU A 43 9.08 -15.78 4.23
CA GLU A 43 8.99 -16.56 2.99
C GLU A 43 7.59 -16.50 2.35
N GLU A 44 6.53 -16.56 3.15
CA GLU A 44 5.14 -16.42 2.66
C GLU A 44 4.92 -15.03 2.06
N ARG A 45 5.47 -14.01 2.71
CA ARG A 45 5.45 -12.64 2.22
C ARG A 45 6.19 -12.50 0.89
N GLN A 46 7.38 -13.10 0.77
CA GLN A 46 8.15 -13.08 -0.47
C GLN A 46 7.43 -13.84 -1.59
N THR A 47 6.81 -14.97 -1.28
CA THR A 47 6.00 -15.75 -2.24
C THR A 47 4.84 -14.92 -2.78
N LEU A 48 4.08 -14.28 -1.90
CA LEU A 48 2.95 -13.44 -2.26
C LEU A 48 3.38 -12.23 -3.09
N ILE A 49 4.48 -11.59 -2.72
CA ILE A 49 5.09 -10.50 -3.48
C ILE A 49 5.49 -10.99 -4.89
N ASN A 50 6.16 -12.14 -4.98
CA ASN A 50 6.59 -12.71 -6.26
C ASN A 50 5.41 -13.12 -7.14
N GLU A 51 4.34 -13.67 -6.57
CA GLU A 51 3.10 -14.00 -7.28
C GLU A 51 2.46 -12.76 -7.88
N LYS A 52 2.37 -11.67 -7.10
CA LYS A 52 1.71 -10.43 -7.55
C LYS A 52 2.58 -9.57 -8.48
N LEU A 53 3.90 -9.55 -8.29
CA LEU A 53 4.83 -8.78 -9.12
C LEU A 53 5.26 -9.54 -10.37
N GLY A 54 5.21 -10.88 -10.38
CA GLY A 54 5.57 -11.70 -11.53
C GLY A 54 4.46 -11.84 -12.57
N GLY A 55 3.20 -11.60 -12.20
CA GLY A 55 2.05 -11.73 -13.09
C GLY A 55 2.03 -10.74 -14.27
N TRP A 56 2.87 -9.70 -14.23
CA TRP A 56 3.01 -8.75 -15.33
C TRP A 56 3.89 -9.30 -16.46
N LYS A 57 4.78 -10.27 -16.19
CA LYS A 57 5.68 -10.80 -17.22
C LYS A 57 4.93 -11.44 -18.39
N ASP A 58 3.81 -12.09 -18.08
CA ASP A 58 3.01 -12.85 -19.05
C ASP A 58 1.69 -12.12 -19.39
N ASP A 59 1.57 -10.81 -19.10
CA ASP A 59 0.38 -10.02 -19.43
C ASP A 59 0.42 -9.57 -20.90
N PRO A 60 -0.45 -10.12 -21.78
CA PRO A 60 -0.43 -9.80 -23.21
C PRO A 60 -0.81 -8.34 -23.51
N ASN A 61 -1.45 -7.63 -22.57
CA ASN A 61 -1.73 -6.20 -22.77
C ASN A 61 -0.44 -5.37 -22.70
N LEU A 62 0.57 -5.82 -21.94
CA LEU A 62 1.84 -5.13 -21.85
C LEU A 62 2.65 -5.27 -23.14
N ASP A 63 2.54 -6.39 -23.85
CA ASP A 63 3.20 -6.58 -25.14
C ASP A 63 2.75 -5.52 -26.16
N GLN A 64 1.44 -5.26 -26.24
CA GLN A 64 0.92 -4.21 -27.13
C GLN A 64 1.38 -2.82 -26.70
N ILE A 65 1.37 -2.53 -25.39
CA ILE A 65 1.85 -1.24 -24.86
C ILE A 65 3.32 -1.01 -25.21
N PHE A 66 4.17 -2.03 -25.05
CA PHE A 66 5.59 -1.92 -25.41
C PHE A 66 5.80 -1.76 -26.92
N ALA A 67 5.01 -2.46 -27.75
CA ALA A 67 5.05 -2.31 -29.19
C ALA A 67 4.65 -0.88 -29.63
N ASP A 68 3.61 -0.31 -29.03
CA ASP A 68 3.17 1.05 -29.32
C ASP A 68 4.24 2.08 -28.91
N ILE A 69 4.83 1.93 -27.72
CA ILE A 69 5.95 2.78 -27.26
C ILE A 69 7.15 2.66 -28.21
N ASP A 70 7.48 1.45 -28.65
CA ASP A 70 8.58 1.22 -29.57
C ASP A 70 8.32 1.90 -30.92
N GLN A 71 7.10 1.76 -31.45
CA GLN A 71 6.67 2.46 -32.65
C GLN A 71 6.76 3.98 -32.48
N GLU A 72 6.33 4.54 -31.34
CA GLU A 72 6.44 5.97 -31.07
C GLU A 72 7.88 6.49 -30.99
N ARG A 73 8.80 5.70 -30.44
CA ARG A 73 10.23 6.04 -30.39
C ARG A 73 10.90 6.01 -31.76
N HIS A 74 10.47 5.07 -32.60
CA HIS A 74 10.99 4.91 -33.96
C HIS A 74 10.26 5.79 -34.99
N LEU A 75 9.13 6.41 -34.61
CA LEU A 75 8.49 7.45 -35.40
C LEU A 75 9.42 8.67 -35.44
N TYR A 76 10.16 8.79 -36.54
CA TYR A 76 10.97 9.96 -36.82
C TYR A 76 10.06 11.18 -37.00
N ARG A 77 9.93 12.01 -35.95
CA ARG A 77 9.15 13.25 -35.97
C ARG A 77 9.88 14.44 -36.60
N GLY A 78 11.09 14.22 -37.14
CA GLY A 78 11.97 15.30 -37.60
C GLY A 78 12.48 16.18 -36.45
N ARG A 79 13.27 17.19 -36.78
CA ARG A 79 13.51 18.31 -35.85
C ARG A 79 12.34 19.26 -35.99
N GLN A 80 11.71 19.65 -34.88
CA GLN A 80 10.87 20.84 -34.88
C GLN A 80 11.75 22.04 -35.22
N THR A 81 11.60 22.55 -36.43
CA THR A 81 12.08 23.87 -36.80
C THR A 81 10.92 24.81 -36.59
N ASP A 82 11.07 25.80 -35.72
CA ASP A 82 10.13 26.91 -35.69
C ASP A 82 10.05 27.50 -37.10
N SER A 83 8.84 27.57 -37.66
CA SER A 83 8.62 28.21 -38.96
C SER A 83 8.89 29.70 -38.79
N PHE A 84 9.97 30.19 -39.39
CA PHE A 84 10.31 31.62 -39.44
C PHE A 84 9.48 32.37 -40.51
N ASP A 85 8.16 32.13 -40.56
CA ASP A 85 7.26 32.91 -41.40
C ASP A 85 6.69 34.08 -40.57
N ASP A 86 7.44 35.19 -40.58
CA ASP A 86 6.95 36.57 -40.36
C ASP A 86 6.95 37.30 -41.73
#